data_AF-A0A527CW51-F1
#
_entry.id   AF-A0A527CW51-F1
#
_cell.length_a   1.000
_cell.length_b   1.000
_cell.length_c   1.000
_cell.angle_alpha   90.00
_cell.angle_beta   90.00
_cell.angle_gamma   90.00
#
_symmetry.space_group_name_H-M   'P 1'
#
loop_
_entity.id
_entity.type
_entity.pdbx_description
1 polymer ?
#
loop_
_entity_poly.entity_id
_entity_poly.type
_entity_poly.pdbx_seq_one_letter_code
_entity_poly.pdbx_strand_id
1 'polypeptide(L)' 'SVPVPTLALVVGGFLVGLGVHFGGGCPSGHGICGIARLSPRSIVAVATFMVAAFATVFIIRHVIGG' A
#
# COMPACT_ATOMS: atom_id res chain seq x y z
N SER A 1 -6.57 -2.70 21.07
CA SER A 1 -5.45 -2.21 20.24
C SER A 1 -4.41 -3.29 20.16
N VAL A 2 -4.20 -3.91 19.00
CA VAL A 2 -3.07 -4.84 18.83
C VAL A 2 -1.80 -4.04 19.14
N PRO A 3 -0.91 -4.49 20.04
CA PRO A 3 0.35 -3.81 20.31
C PRO A 3 1.25 -3.96 19.08
N VAL A 4 1.05 -3.09 18.08
CA VAL A 4 1.95 -2.98 16.94
C VAL A 4 3.18 -2.24 17.47
N PRO A 5 4.38 -2.82 17.42
CA PRO A 5 5.56 -2.15 17.92
C PRO A 5 5.74 -0.82 17.18
N THR A 6 6.03 0.25 17.91
CA THR A 6 6.21 1.59 17.33
C THR A 6 7.23 1.56 16.19
N LEU A 7 8.24 0.70 16.30
CA LEU A 7 9.23 0.47 15.26
C LEU A 7 8.61 -0.06 13.95
N ALA A 8 7.65 -0.99 14.00
CA ALA A 8 6.95 -1.46 12.80
C ALA A 8 6.05 -0.39 12.17
N LEU A 9 5.44 0.48 12.99
CA LEU A 9 4.68 1.63 12.49
C LEU A 9 5.58 2.64 11.78
N VAL A 10 6.73 2.98 12.37
CA VAL A 10 7.70 3.91 11.79
C VAL A 10 8.30 3.35 10.51
N VAL A 11 8.76 2.10 10.53
CA VAL A 11 9.37 1.45 9.36
C VAL A 11 8.34 1.23 8.26
N GLY A 12 7.16 0.70 8.60
CA GLY A 12 6.07 0.47 7.65
C GLY A 12 5.58 1.77 7.02
N GLY A 13 5.38 2.82 7.82
CA GLY A 13 4.98 4.13 7.34
C GLY A 13 6.03 4.77 6.41
N PHE A 14 7.31 4.64 6.75
CA PHE A 14 8.41 5.14 5.92
C PHE A 14 8.51 4.42 4.57
N LEU A 15 8.43 3.08 4.57
CA LEU A 15 8.46 2.25 3.35
C LEU A 15 7.28 2.58 2.43
N VAL A 16 6.07 2.70 3.00
CA VAL A 16 4.86 3.09 2.25
C VAL A 16 5.00 4.51 1.70
N GLY A 17 5.50 5.45 2.50
CA GLY A 17 5.74 6.84 2.08
C GLY A 17 6.70 6.95 0.90
N LEU A 18 7.82 6.20 0.93
CA LEU A 18 8.74 6.11 -0.20
C LEU A 18 8.07 5.52 -1.45
N GLY A 19 7.30 4.44 -1.31
CA GLY A 19 6.56 3.83 -2.42
C GLY A 19 5.57 4.79 -3.09
N VAL A 20 4.85 5.59 -2.30
CA VAL A 20 3.92 6.63 -2.77
C VAL A 20 4.66 7.74 -3.53
N HIS A 21 5.83 8.14 -3.03
CA HIS A 21 6.66 9.17 -3.66
C HIS A 21 7.16 8.71 -5.04
N PHE A 22 7.73 7.50 -5.13
CA PHE A 22 8.19 6.93 -6.41
C PHE A 22 7.03 6.60 -7.36
N GLY A 23 5.84 6.29 -6.83
CA GLY A 23 4.62 6.05 -7.62
C GLY A 23 4.01 7.30 -8.26
N GLY A 24 4.53 8.49 -7.96
CA GLY A 24 4.05 9.75 -8.53
C GLY A 24 2.68 10.19 -8.00
N GLY A 25 2.23 9.65 -6.86
CA GLY A 25 0.99 10.05 -6.21
C GLY A 25 0.45 9.02 -5.22
N CYS A 26 -0.59 9.41 -4.48
CA CYS A 26 -1.22 8.53 -3.50
C CYS A 26 -2.20 7.54 -4.15
N PRO A 27 -2.41 6.35 -3.54
CA PRO A 27 -3.37 5.36 -4.04
C PRO A 27 -4.81 5.90 -4.05
N SER A 28 -5.15 6.80 -3.11
CA SER A 28 -6.46 7.45 -3.06
C SER A 28 -6.68 8.39 -4.26
N GLY A 29 -5.68 9.21 -4.64
CA GLY A 29 -5.78 10.11 -5.79
C GLY A 29 -5.83 9.38 -7.13
N HIS A 30 -5.01 8.35 -7.31
CA HIS A 30 -5.05 7.46 -8.48
C HIS A 30 -6.34 6.63 -8.53
N GLY A 31 -6.90 6.26 -7.38
CA GLY A 31 -8.14 5.50 -7.27
C GLY A 31 -9.39 6.32 -7.57
N ILE A 32 -9.51 7.55 -7.07
CA ILE A 32 -10.75 8.33 -7.22
C ILE A 32 -10.77 9.07 -8.57
N CYS A 33 -9.74 9.87 -8.87
CA CYS A 33 -9.70 10.66 -10.10
C CYS A 33 -9.14 9.87 -11.30
N GLY A 34 -8.17 8.97 -11.07
CA GLY A 34 -7.49 8.27 -12.15
C GLY A 34 -8.27 7.06 -12.70
N ILE A 35 -8.97 6.32 -11.85
CA ILE A 35 -9.88 5.24 -12.28
C ILE A 35 -11.15 5.82 -12.92
N ALA A 36 -11.67 6.96 -12.42
CA ALA A 36 -12.82 7.63 -13.03
C ALA A 36 -12.54 8.13 -14.46
N ARG A 37 -11.27 8.41 -14.79
CA ARG A 37 -10.83 8.78 -16.16
C ARG A 37 -10.37 7.58 -16.99
N LEU A 38 -10.56 6.34 -16.49
CA LEU A 38 -10.17 5.09 -17.15
C LEU A 38 -8.71 5.06 -17.64
N SER A 39 -7.80 5.73 -16.90
CA SER A 39 -6.39 5.79 -17.30
C SER A 39 -5.65 4.50 -16.91
N PRO A 40 -5.10 3.73 -17.87
CA PRO A 40 -4.49 2.43 -17.61
C PRO A 40 -3.29 2.51 -16.67
N ARG A 41 -2.52 3.61 -16.73
CA ARG A 41 -1.40 3.85 -15.80
C ARG A 41 -1.86 3.92 -14.35
N SER A 42 -3.03 4.51 -14.10
CA SER A 42 -3.59 4.66 -12.75
C SER A 42 -4.07 3.33 -12.19
N ILE A 43 -4.66 2.49 -13.04
CA ILE A 43 -5.12 1.15 -12.66
C ILE A 43 -3.93 0.29 -12.25
N VAL A 44 -2.83 0.33 -13.01
CA VAL A 44 -1.61 -0.43 -12.68
C VAL A 44 -1.00 0.05 -11.36
N ALA A 45 -0.95 1.37 -11.12
CA ALA A 45 -0.46 1.92 -9.86
C ALA A 45 -1.31 1.48 -8.65
N VAL A 46 -2.64 1.49 -8.77
CA VAL A 46 -3.54 1.04 -7.69
C VAL A 46 -3.45 -0.47 -7.49
N ALA A 47 -3.41 -1.26 -8.56
CA ALA A 47 -3.32 -2.71 -8.50
C ALA A 47 -2.04 -3.18 -7.81
N THR A 48 -0.89 -2.60 -8.16
CA THR A 48 0.40 -2.90 -7.51
C THR A 48 0.38 -2.57 -6.02
N PHE A 49 -0.20 -1.43 -5.63
CA PHE A 49 -0.33 -1.05 -4.23
C PHE A 49 -1.22 -2.02 -3.44
N MET A 50 -2.36 -2.42 -4.01
CA MET A 50 -3.28 -3.36 -3.37
C MET A 50 -2.68 -4.76 -3.24
N VAL A 51 -1.98 -5.25 -4.27
CA VAL A 51 -1.28 -6.55 -4.22
C VAL A 51 -0.22 -6.54 -3.12
N ALA A 52 0.59 -5.48 -3.01
CA ALA A 52 1.60 -5.36 -1.96
C ALA A 52 0.98 -5.33 -0.55
N ALA A 53 -0.14 -4.62 -0.39
CA ALA A 53 -0.87 -4.58 0.89
C ALA A 53 -1.45 -5.95 1.25
N PHE A 54 -2.07 -6.64 0.30
CA PHE A 54 -2.59 -7.99 0.48
C PHE A 54 -1.48 -8.98 0.85
N ALA A 55 -0.37 -8.95 0.13
CA ALA A 55 0.79 -9.79 0.42
C ALA A 55 1.35 -9.53 1.81
N THR A 56 1.49 -8.25 2.20
CA THR A 56 1.98 -7.86 3.53
C THR A 56 1.08 -8.40 4.64
N VAL A 57 -0.25 -8.22 4.52
CA VAL A 57 -1.21 -8.75 5.49
C VAL A 57 -1.18 -10.28 5.51
N PHE A 58 -1.11 -10.92 4.34
CA PHE A 58 -1.04 -12.38 4.24
C PHE A 58 0.18 -12.91 4.99
N ILE A 59 1.37 -12.35 4.76
CA ILE A 59 2.61 -12.74 5.44
C ILE A 59 2.47 -12.53 6.95
N ILE A 60 2.06 -11.34 7.38
CA ILE A 60 1.98 -11.02 8.80
C ILE A 60 0.96 -11.92 9.51
N ARG A 61 -0.19 -12.19 8.88
CA ARG A 61 -1.28 -12.93 9.51
C ARG A 61 -1.11 -14.44 9.43
N HIS A 62 -0.62 -14.99 8.32
CA HIS A 62 -0.55 -16.43 8.09
C HIS A 62 0.85 -17.02 8.29
N VAL A 63 1.91 -16.23 8.10
CA VAL A 63 3.30 -16.74 8.21
C VAL A 63 3.91 -16.37 9.56
N ILE A 64 3.70 -15.14 10.03
CA ILE A 64 4.32 -14.63 11.27
C ILE A 64 3.38 -14.78 12.48
N GLY A 65 2.08 -14.58 12.28
CA GLY A 65 1.05 -14.69 13.33
C GLY A 65 0.27 -16.00 13.34
N GLY A 66 0.74 -17.01 12.60
CA GLY A 66 0.23 -18.39 12.62
C GLY A 66 0.83 -19.20 13.75
#